data_AF-A0A7X0GJG4-F1
#
_entry.id   AF-A0A7X0GJG4-F1
#
_cell.length_a   1.000
_cell.length_b   1.000
_cell.length_c   1.000
_cell.angle_alpha   90.00
_cell.angle_beta   90.00
_cell.angle_gamma   90.00
#
_symmetry.space_group_name_H-M   'P 1'
#
loop_
_entity.id
_entity.type
_entity.pdbx_description
1 polymer ?
#
loop_
_entity_poly.entity_id
_entity_poly.type
_entity_poly.pdbx_seq_one_letter_code
_entity_poly.pdbx_strand_id
1 'polypeptide(L)'
;MTGLEESGTFTPGSIARLQQCMAVLVRINQEEPRLTTAMLTAWVKAGRPILEEPYVAEVFAEIVDSGVGQGELNPGMSPIGVGNVLRDVYLGALYRWASRSPDTTGTLAEELQQILQLLLDGMTAPKTR
;
A
#
# COMPACT_ATOMS: atom_id res chain seq x y z
N MET A 1 -21.29 25.67 33.15
CA MET A 1 -20.31 24.71 33.68
C MET A 1 -20.67 23.35 33.07
N THR A 2 -20.45 23.20 31.77
CA THR A 2 -19.22 22.72 31.07
C THR A 2 -19.19 21.20 30.99
N GLY A 3 -19.34 20.68 29.78
CA GLY A 3 -19.27 19.26 29.47
C GLY A 3 -19.69 18.97 28.04
N LEU A 4 -19.15 19.71 27.07
CA LEU A 4 -19.24 19.38 25.65
C LEU A 4 -17.84 19.62 25.05
N GLU A 5 -17.37 18.62 24.31
CA GLU A 5 -16.21 18.61 23.41
C GLU A 5 -14.87 18.49 24.16
N GLU A 6 -14.03 17.49 23.93
CA GLU A 6 -13.47 17.05 22.66
C GLU A 6 -13.27 15.52 22.61
N SER A 7 -14.10 14.81 21.85
CA SER A 7 -13.70 13.51 21.30
C SER A 7 -12.81 13.79 20.08
N GLY A 8 -11.54 14.12 20.32
CA GLY A 8 -10.54 14.22 19.27
C GLY A 8 -10.46 12.89 18.53
N THR A 9 -11.00 12.83 17.33
CA THR A 9 -10.87 11.69 16.44
C THR A 9 -9.38 11.56 16.12
N PHE A 10 -8.70 10.59 16.74
CA PHE A 10 -7.30 10.30 16.45
C PHE A 10 -7.22 9.84 15.00
N THR A 11 -6.93 10.78 14.09
CA THR A 11 -6.70 10.43 12.70
C THR A 11 -5.41 9.63 12.68
N PRO A 12 -5.43 8.36 12.23
CA PRO A 12 -4.22 7.56 12.17
C PRO A 12 -3.18 8.27 11.30
N GLY A 13 -1.93 8.33 11.75
CA GLY A 13 -0.83 8.89 10.96
C GLY A 13 -0.72 8.22 9.59
N SER A 14 -0.13 8.90 8.62
CA SER A 14 -0.02 8.44 7.23
C SER A 14 0.65 7.07 7.13
N ILE A 15 1.61 6.76 8.00
CA ILE A 15 2.24 5.44 8.07
C ILE A 15 1.22 4.34 8.40
N ALA A 16 0.38 4.56 9.41
CA ALA A 16 -0.66 3.60 9.80
C ALA A 16 -1.71 3.42 8.69
N ARG A 17 -2.05 4.51 7.99
CA ARG A 17 -2.96 4.47 6.83
C ARG A 17 -2.38 3.66 5.67
N LEU A 18 -1.08 3.80 5.37
CA LEU A 18 -0.40 2.98 4.35
C LEU A 18 -0.42 1.50 4.72
N GLN A 19 -0.13 1.16 5.98
CA GLN A 19 -0.19 -0.21 6.49
C GLN A 19 -1.61 -0.80 6.38
N GLN A 20 -2.62 -0.02 6.76
CA GLN A 20 -4.02 -0.44 6.65
C GLN A 20 -4.44 -0.66 5.19
N CYS A 21 -4.00 0.22 4.27
CA CYS A 21 -4.27 0.08 2.84
C CYS A 21 -3.70 -1.24 2.30
N MET A 22 -2.44 -1.56 2.61
CA MET A 22 -1.83 -2.84 2.24
C MET A 22 -2.58 -4.04 2.82
N ALA A 23 -3.00 -3.98 4.09
CA ALA A 23 -3.77 -5.05 4.72
C ALA A 23 -5.13 -5.27 4.05
N VAL A 24 -5.81 -4.21 3.62
CA VAL A 24 -7.07 -4.30 2.86
C VAL A 24 -6.84 -4.95 1.50
N LEU A 25 -5.79 -4.54 0.77
CA LEU A 25 -5.42 -5.14 -0.52
C LEU A 25 -5.09 -6.63 -0.38
N VAL A 26 -4.36 -7.03 0.66
CA VAL A 26 -4.10 -8.44 0.98
C VAL A 26 -5.41 -9.20 1.14
N ARG A 27 -6.32 -8.68 1.98
CA ARG A 27 -7.59 -9.35 2.27
C ARG A 27 -8.40 -9.55 1.00
N ILE A 28 -8.60 -8.50 0.21
CA ILE A 28 -9.37 -8.56 -1.05
C ILE A 28 -8.83 -9.65 -1.98
N ASN A 29 -7.50 -9.70 -2.16
CA ASN A 29 -6.91 -10.68 -3.08
C ASN A 29 -6.97 -12.13 -2.54
N GLN A 30 -6.96 -12.29 -1.22
CA GLN A 30 -6.97 -13.59 -0.55
C GLN A 30 -8.36 -14.12 -0.20
N GLU A 31 -9.43 -13.31 -0.30
CA GLU A 31 -10.82 -13.76 -0.12
C GLU A 31 -11.18 -14.85 -1.14
N GLU A 32 -10.77 -14.68 -2.41
CA GLU A 32 -10.98 -15.68 -3.47
C GLU A 32 -9.69 -15.99 -4.27
N PRO A 33 -8.72 -16.72 -3.67
CA PRO A 33 -7.36 -16.82 -4.23
C PRO A 33 -7.30 -17.42 -5.65
N ARG A 34 -8.17 -18.40 -5.94
CA ARG A 34 -8.24 -19.05 -7.26
C ARG A 34 -8.76 -18.09 -8.32
N LEU A 35 -9.79 -17.29 -7.99
CA LEU A 35 -10.35 -16.30 -8.89
C LEU A 35 -9.34 -15.19 -9.15
N THR A 36 -8.74 -14.64 -8.09
CA THR A 36 -7.68 -13.62 -8.18
C THR A 36 -6.54 -14.09 -9.08
N THR A 37 -6.04 -15.31 -8.87
CA THR A 37 -4.95 -15.88 -9.68
C THR A 37 -5.34 -16.03 -11.16
N ALA A 38 -6.57 -16.49 -11.44
CA ALA A 38 -7.06 -16.64 -12.81
C ALA A 38 -7.20 -15.28 -13.51
N MET A 39 -7.71 -14.26 -12.81
CA MET A 39 -7.82 -12.89 -13.33
C MET A 39 -6.44 -12.30 -13.63
N LEU A 40 -5.50 -12.36 -12.67
CA LEU A 40 -4.13 -11.88 -12.87
C LEU A 40 -3.44 -12.59 -14.05
N THR A 41 -3.61 -13.90 -14.17
CA THR A 41 -3.05 -14.68 -15.29
C THR A 41 -3.63 -14.25 -16.63
N ALA A 42 -4.96 -14.05 -16.70
CA ALA A 42 -5.62 -13.57 -17.90
C ALA A 42 -5.14 -12.16 -18.26
N TRP A 43 -4.93 -11.29 -17.28
CA TRP A 43 -4.42 -9.93 -17.47
C TRP A 43 -3.01 -9.93 -18.07
N VAL A 44 -2.07 -10.68 -17.48
CA VAL A 44 -0.70 -10.81 -18.00
C VAL A 44 -0.71 -11.33 -19.44
N LYS A 45 -1.53 -12.35 -19.74
CA LYS A 45 -1.63 -12.93 -21.08
C LYS A 45 -2.28 -12.01 -22.10
N ALA A 46 -3.20 -11.14 -21.68
CA ALA A 46 -3.85 -10.18 -22.56
C ALA A 46 -2.92 -9.03 -22.99
N GLY A 47 -1.78 -8.84 -22.31
CA GLY A 47 -0.76 -7.84 -22.67
C GLY A 47 -1.24 -6.40 -22.59
N ARG A 48 -2.37 -6.15 -21.91
CA ARG A 48 -2.92 -4.80 -21.73
C ARG A 48 -2.65 -4.32 -20.30
N PRO A 49 -2.11 -3.10 -20.12
CA PRO A 49 -2.02 -2.50 -18.80
C PRO A 49 -3.39 -2.44 -18.13
N ILE A 50 -3.42 -2.68 -16.82
CA ILE A 50 -4.60 -2.47 -15.99
C ILE A 50 -4.97 -0.98 -16.04
N LEU A 51 -6.16 -0.69 -16.58
CA LEU A 51 -6.92 0.51 -16.23
C LEU A 51 -7.66 0.18 -14.93
N GLU A 52 -7.18 0.70 -13.80
CA GLU A 52 -7.77 0.47 -12.47
C GLU A 52 -8.43 1.79 -12.04
N GLU A 53 -9.75 1.78 -11.84
CA GLU A 53 -10.46 2.87 -11.17
C GLU A 53 -11.06 2.33 -9.85
N PRO A 54 -10.79 2.96 -8.68
CA PRO A 54 -9.86 4.08 -8.47
C PRO A 54 -8.40 3.63 -8.62
N TYR A 55 -7.55 4.51 -9.13
CA TYR A 55 -6.13 4.20 -9.32
C TYR A 55 -5.49 4.04 -7.94
N VAL A 56 -5.11 2.82 -7.58
CA VAL A 56 -4.47 2.50 -6.28
C VAL A 56 -3.28 3.44 -5.99
N ALA A 57 -2.57 3.89 -7.03
CA ALA A 57 -1.51 4.87 -6.93
C ALA A 57 -1.98 6.25 -6.41
N GLU A 58 -3.17 6.71 -6.78
CA GLU A 58 -3.74 7.98 -6.30
C GLU A 58 -4.08 7.89 -4.82
N VAL A 59 -4.69 6.79 -4.38
CA VAL A 59 -4.98 6.54 -2.95
C VAL A 59 -3.69 6.57 -2.14
N PHE A 60 -2.61 5.93 -2.62
CA PHE A 60 -1.32 6.01 -1.97
C PHE A 60 -0.74 7.43 -1.97
N ALA A 61 -0.85 8.15 -3.09
CA ALA A 61 -0.36 9.51 -3.20
C ALA A 61 -1.05 10.47 -2.22
N GLU A 62 -2.36 10.34 -2.04
CA GLU A 62 -3.13 11.14 -1.06
C GLU A 62 -2.66 10.89 0.39
N ILE A 63 -2.38 9.64 0.74
CA ILE A 63 -1.86 9.30 2.08
C ILE A 63 -0.45 9.89 2.27
N VAL A 64 0.40 9.83 1.24
CA VAL A 64 1.75 10.37 1.28
C VAL A 64 1.74 11.90 1.36
N ASP A 65 0.90 12.57 0.58
CA ASP A 65 0.75 14.02 0.59
C ASP A 65 0.34 14.54 1.99
N SER A 66 -0.63 13.87 2.62
CA SER A 66 -1.00 14.13 4.01
C SER A 66 0.17 13.95 4.98
N GLY A 67 1.02 12.94 4.76
CA GLY A 67 2.15 12.65 5.65
C GLY A 67 3.29 13.66 5.51
N VAL A 68 3.51 14.15 4.28
CA VAL A 68 4.42 15.27 4.01
C VAL A 68 3.90 16.56 4.66
N GLY A 69 2.62 16.88 4.49
CA GLY A 69 2.00 18.07 5.08
C GLY A 69 2.03 18.09 6.62
N GLN A 70 2.03 16.92 7.25
CA GLN A 70 2.11 16.75 8.71
C GLN A 70 3.56 16.60 9.23
N GLY A 71 4.56 16.54 8.35
CA GLY A 71 5.96 16.34 8.71
C GLY A 71 6.31 14.91 9.16
N GLU A 72 5.43 13.94 8.93
CA GLU A 72 5.69 12.51 9.19
C GLU A 72 6.63 11.89 8.15
N LEU A 73 6.54 12.36 6.90
CA LEU A 73 7.32 11.89 5.76
C LEU A 73 8.25 12.99 5.24
N ASN A 74 9.32 12.61 4.55
CA ASN A 74 10.31 13.54 4.03
C ASN A 74 9.68 14.55 3.03
N PRO A 75 9.81 15.87 3.25
CA PRO A 75 9.19 16.89 2.40
C PRO A 75 9.78 16.99 0.99
N GLY A 76 10.94 16.38 0.74
CA GLY A 76 11.55 16.31 -0.60
C GLY A 76 10.95 15.24 -1.51
N MET A 77 9.98 14.46 -1.05
CA MET A 77 9.37 13.39 -1.83
C MET A 77 8.24 13.91 -2.71
N SER A 78 8.07 13.28 -3.89
CA SER A 78 6.90 13.48 -4.75
C SER A 78 5.79 12.52 -4.32
N PRO A 79 4.63 12.99 -3.80
CA PRO A 79 3.54 12.10 -3.40
C PRO A 79 3.06 11.19 -4.55
N ILE A 80 2.95 11.75 -5.75
CA ILE A 80 2.58 10.99 -6.97
C ILE A 80 3.65 9.94 -7.32
N GLY A 81 4.93 10.32 -7.27
CA GLY A 81 6.03 9.39 -7.53
C GLY A 81 6.04 8.22 -6.54
N VAL A 82 5.86 8.51 -5.25
CA VAL A 82 5.76 7.48 -4.20
C VAL A 82 4.51 6.62 -4.37
N GLY A 83 3.37 7.21 -4.72
CA GLY A 83 2.14 6.46 -4.98
C GLY A 83 2.28 5.45 -6.13
N ASN A 84 2.96 5.84 -7.21
CA ASN A 84 3.28 4.94 -8.30
C ASN A 84 4.20 3.80 -7.86
N VAL A 85 5.27 4.10 -7.10
CA VAL A 85 6.18 3.08 -6.58
C VAL A 85 5.46 2.10 -5.67
N LEU A 86 4.59 2.58 -4.76
CA LEU A 86 3.79 1.74 -3.87
C LEU A 86 2.86 0.81 -4.66
N ARG A 87 2.24 1.30 -5.73
CA ARG A 87 1.44 0.48 -6.64
C ARG A 87 2.28 -0.58 -7.34
N ASP A 88 3.44 -0.21 -7.88
CA ASP A 88 4.30 -1.12 -8.62
C ASP A 88 4.81 -2.28 -7.75
N VAL A 89 5.22 -1.98 -6.51
CA VAL A 89 5.67 -3.03 -5.58
C VAL A 89 4.52 -3.92 -5.11
N TYR A 90 3.31 -3.35 -4.92
CA TYR A 90 2.12 -4.11 -4.60
C TYR A 90 1.77 -5.10 -5.71
N LEU A 91 1.68 -4.63 -6.96
CA LEU A 91 1.39 -5.47 -8.11
C LEU A 91 2.49 -6.52 -8.32
N GLY A 92 3.76 -6.15 -8.15
CA GLY A 92 4.88 -7.08 -8.23
C GLY A 92 4.77 -8.23 -7.21
N ALA A 93 4.44 -7.92 -5.95
CA ALA A 93 4.22 -8.92 -4.92
C ALA A 93 3.00 -9.79 -5.22
N LEU A 94 1.91 -9.18 -5.70
CA LEU A 94 0.70 -9.88 -6.06
C LEU A 94 0.91 -10.87 -7.22
N TYR A 95 1.64 -10.47 -8.27
CA TYR A 95 1.99 -11.36 -9.38
C TYR A 95 2.88 -12.52 -8.94
N ARG A 96 3.89 -12.24 -8.10
CA ARG A 96 4.73 -13.31 -7.54
C ARG A 96 3.89 -14.28 -6.72
N TRP A 97 3.05 -13.78 -5.82
CA TRP A 97 2.16 -14.61 -5.02
C TRP A 97 1.24 -15.48 -5.88
N ALA A 98 0.60 -14.91 -6.90
CA ALA A 98 -0.28 -15.64 -7.81
C ALA A 98 0.44 -16.72 -8.65
N SER A 99 1.76 -16.55 -8.88
CA SER A 99 2.59 -17.51 -9.60
C SER A 99 3.21 -18.61 -8.72
N ARG A 100 3.04 -18.56 -7.39
CA ARG A 100 3.67 -19.51 -6.46
C ARG A 100 3.06 -20.90 -6.61
N SER A 101 3.92 -21.91 -6.42
CA SER A 101 3.46 -23.28 -6.17
C SER A 101 2.71 -23.33 -4.84
N PRO A 102 1.66 -24.16 -4.69
CA PRO A 102 0.97 -24.39 -3.41
C PRO A 102 1.90 -24.75 -2.24
N ASP A 103 3.08 -25.30 -2.52
CA ASP A 103 4.08 -25.72 -1.53
C ASP A 103 5.00 -24.58 -1.05
N THR A 104 4.81 -23.35 -1.55
CA THR A 104 5.67 -22.21 -1.19
C THR A 104 5.27 -21.64 0.17
N THR A 105 6.24 -21.58 1.09
CA THR A 105 6.06 -20.94 2.40
C THR A 105 6.11 -19.42 2.28
N GLY A 106 5.14 -18.71 2.86
CA GLY A 106 5.11 -17.26 2.95
C GLY A 106 3.83 -16.66 2.35
N THR A 107 3.25 -15.69 3.04
CA THR A 107 1.99 -15.05 2.69
C THR A 107 2.21 -13.76 1.89
N LEU A 108 1.20 -13.34 1.13
CA LEU A 108 1.19 -12.01 0.50
C LEU A 108 1.31 -10.89 1.54
N ALA A 109 0.72 -11.10 2.73
CA ALA A 109 0.78 -10.16 3.84
C ALA A 109 2.21 -9.89 4.32
N GLU A 110 2.99 -10.94 4.56
CA GLU A 110 4.37 -10.84 5.04
C GLU A 110 5.26 -10.12 4.01
N GLU A 111 5.11 -10.44 2.72
CA GLU A 111 5.89 -9.79 1.68
C GLU A 111 5.55 -8.29 1.55
N LEU A 112 4.26 -7.93 1.52
CA LEU A 112 3.84 -6.54 1.44
C LEU A 112 4.24 -5.74 2.69
N GLN A 113 4.20 -6.35 3.88
CA GLN A 113 4.66 -5.73 5.11
C GLN A 113 6.17 -5.44 5.07
N GLN A 114 6.98 -6.40 4.61
CA GLN A 114 8.43 -6.22 4.48
C GLN A 114 8.79 -5.15 3.45
N ILE A 115 8.12 -5.16 2.29
CA ILE A 115 8.28 -4.14 1.25
C ILE A 115 7.91 -2.76 1.78
N LEU A 116 6.77 -2.64 2.46
CA LEU A 116 6.33 -1.36 3.00
C LEU A 116 7.31 -0.85 4.07
N GLN A 117 7.82 -1.72 4.95
CA GLN A 117 8.83 -1.33 5.92
C GLN A 117 10.09 -0.78 5.25
N LEU A 118 10.59 -1.47 4.22
CA LEU A 118 11.76 -1.02 3.46
C LEU A 118 11.52 0.36 2.82
N LEU A 119 10.34 0.58 2.26
CA LEU A 119 9.98 1.88 1.68
C LEU A 119 9.87 2.95 2.76
N LEU A 120 9.24 2.67 3.90
CA LEU A 120 9.11 3.60 5.02
C LEU A 120 10.46 4.03 5.60
N ASP A 121 11.41 3.11 5.69
CA ASP A 121 12.78 3.43 6.12
C ASP A 121 13.46 4.42 5.17
N GLY A 122 13.15 4.35 3.86
CA GLY A 122 13.61 5.33 2.86
C GLY A 122 12.77 6.61 2.79
N MET A 123 11.51 6.58 3.24
CA MET A 123 10.57 7.70 3.18
C MET A 123 10.60 8.62 4.40
N THR A 124 11.03 8.10 5.55
CA THR A 124 11.10 8.88 6.78
C THR A 124 12.25 9.89 6.71
N ALA A 125 12.02 11.09 7.24
CA ALA A 125 13.04 12.12 7.28
C ALA A 125 14.25 11.62 8.09
N PRO A 126 15.50 11.94 7.68
CA PRO A 126 16.66 11.59 8.47
C PRO A 126 16.50 12.15 9.88
N LYS A 127 16.61 11.29 10.89
CA LYS A 127 16.67 11.75 12.28
C LYS A 127 17.89 12.65 12.40
N THR A 128 17.67 13.95 12.53
CA THR A 128 18.73 14.89 12.90
C THR A 128 19.33 14.38 14.21
N ARG A 129 20.57 13.92 14.17
CA ARG A 129 21.36 13.60 15.36
C ARG A 129 21.91 14.87 15.97
#